data_AF-S1NPB2-F1
#
_entry.id   AF-S1NPB2-F1
#
_cell.length_a   1.000
_cell.length_b   1.000
_cell.length_c   1.000
_cell.angle_alpha   90.00
_cell.angle_beta   90.00
_cell.angle_gamma   90.00
#
_symmetry.space_group_name_H-M   'P 1'
#
loop_
_entity.id
_entity.type
_entity.pdbx_description
1 polymer ?
#
loop_
_entity_poly.entity_id
_entity_poly.type
_entity_poly.pdbx_seq_one_letter_code
_entity_poly.pdbx_strand_id
1 'polypeptide(L)'
;MDKQQLDALPLYVQKALHPDFVFLIQPNLIQHFPARNWQREQFLTALDERLGEKYRLSTWHGYAVAIAEEKDCIAIIPKFEHL
;
A
#
# COMPACT_ATOMS: atom_id res chain seq x y z
N MET A 1 -12.30 2.08 -1.73
CA MET A 1 -11.70 0.85 -2.27
C MET A 1 -11.69 -0.18 -1.16
N ASP A 2 -11.98 -1.44 -1.48
CA ASP A 2 -12.04 -2.54 -0.50
C ASP A 2 -10.98 -3.62 -0.78
N LYS A 3 -10.66 -4.42 0.23
CA LYS A 3 -9.69 -5.53 0.15
C LYS A 3 -9.93 -6.46 -1.05
N GLN A 4 -11.20 -6.70 -1.42
CA GLN A 4 -11.56 -7.56 -2.56
C GLN A 4 -11.06 -7.01 -3.91
N GLN A 5 -10.85 -5.70 -4.04
CA GLN A 5 -10.30 -5.10 -5.26
C GLN A 5 -8.79 -5.37 -5.42
N LEU A 6 -8.08 -5.64 -4.32
CA LEU A 6 -6.67 -6.05 -4.40
C LEU A 6 -6.52 -7.44 -5.03
N ASP A 7 -7.44 -8.37 -4.74
CA ASP A 7 -7.45 -9.70 -5.35
C ASP A 7 -7.74 -9.66 -6.85
N ALA A 8 -8.38 -8.59 -7.33
CA ALA A 8 -8.62 -8.33 -8.75
C ALA A 8 -7.44 -7.64 -9.45
N LEU A 9 -6.35 -7.31 -8.75
CA LEU A 9 -5.19 -6.68 -9.37
C LEU A 9 -4.58 -7.59 -10.44
N PRO A 10 -4.23 -7.05 -11.63
CA PRO A 10 -3.58 -7.84 -12.66
C PRO A 10 -2.30 -8.50 -12.16
N LEU A 11 -2.04 -9.73 -12.62
CA LEU A 11 -0.89 -10.53 -12.17
C LEU A 11 0.46 -9.81 -12.35
N TYR A 12 0.60 -8.96 -13.38
CA TYR A 12 1.83 -8.20 -13.59
C TYR A 12 2.07 -7.15 -12.49
N VAL A 13 1.01 -6.58 -11.90
CA VAL A 13 1.11 -5.65 -10.76
C VAL A 13 1.60 -6.42 -9.55
N GLN A 14 1.00 -7.58 -9.28
CA GLN A 14 1.38 -8.43 -8.15
C GLN A 14 2.85 -8.87 -8.24
N LYS A 15 3.32 -9.19 -9.45
CA LYS A 15 4.73 -9.55 -9.71
C LYS A 15 5.71 -8.37 -9.62
N ALA A 16 5.22 -7.13 -9.74
CA ALA A 16 6.05 -5.94 -9.63
C ALA A 16 6.25 -5.47 -8.18
N LEU A 17 5.49 -6.03 -7.23
CA LEU A 17 5.63 -5.71 -5.80
C LEU A 17 7.02 -6.10 -5.30
N HIS A 18 7.70 -5.14 -4.68
CA HIS A 18 9.07 -5.32 -4.21
C HIS A 18 9.27 -4.56 -2.88
N PRO A 19 10.01 -5.13 -1.90
CA PRO A 19 10.16 -4.56 -0.55
C PRO A 19 10.82 -3.18 -0.51
N ASP A 20 11.53 -2.81 -1.57
CA ASP A 20 12.16 -1.49 -1.72
C ASP A 20 11.18 -0.35 -2.03
N PHE A 21 9.90 -0.64 -2.27
CA PHE A 21 8.91 0.33 -2.71
C PHE A 21 7.62 0.24 -1.92
N VAL A 22 6.92 1.37 -1.82
CA VAL A 22 5.49 1.41 -1.45
C VAL A 22 4.70 1.66 -2.72
N PHE A 23 3.61 0.92 -2.89
CA PHE A 23 2.73 1.03 -4.04
C PHE A 23 1.42 1.68 -3.62
N LEU A 24 1.00 2.72 -4.31
CA LEU A 24 -0.31 3.35 -4.15
C LEU A 24 -1.21 2.90 -5.28
N ILE A 25 -2.32 2.27 -4.93
CA ILE A 25 -3.30 1.73 -5.85
C ILE A 25 -4.57 2.58 -5.74
N GLN A 26 -4.93 3.21 -6.84
CA GLN A 26 -6.19 3.91 -7.04
C GLN A 26 -6.90 3.29 -8.26
N PRO A 27 -8.21 3.50 -8.45
CA PRO A 27 -8.97 2.83 -9.51
C PRO A 27 -8.37 2.99 -10.92
N ASN A 28 -7.80 4.16 -11.21
CA ASN A 28 -7.30 4.51 -12.53
C ASN A 28 -5.78 4.66 -12.58
N LEU A 29 -5.09 4.46 -11.46
CA LEU A 29 -3.69 4.83 -11.35
C LEU A 29 -2.96 3.96 -10.32
N ILE A 30 -1.80 3.45 -10.73
CA ILE A 30 -0.86 2.78 -9.84
C ILE A 30 0.41 3.62 -9.82
N GLN A 31 0.78 4.09 -8.63
CA GLN A 31 2.04 4.79 -8.39
C GLN A 31 2.90 3.96 -7.44
N HIS A 32 4.20 4.19 -7.46
CA HIS A 32 5.11 3.65 -6.46
C HIS A 32 6.20 4.66 -6.14
N PHE A 33 6.77 4.55 -4.94
CA PHE A 33 7.89 5.37 -4.52
C PHE A 33 8.89 4.56 -3.71
N PRO A 34 10.20 4.90 -3.78
CA PRO A 34 11.24 4.15 -3.10
C PRO A 34 11.17 4.36 -1.58
N ALA A 35 11.33 3.26 -0.84
CA ALA A 35 11.30 3.21 0.63
C ALA A 35 12.33 2.20 1.20
N ARG A 36 13.41 1.90 0.46
CA ARG A 36 14.40 0.85 0.76
C ARG A 36 14.89 0.87 2.21
N ASN A 37 15.38 2.03 2.62
CA ASN A 37 16.02 2.23 3.93
C ASN A 37 15.07 2.80 4.97
N TRP A 38 13.76 2.79 4.70
CA TRP A 38 12.80 3.37 5.63
C TRP A 38 12.58 2.47 6.84
N GLN A 39 12.51 3.12 8.00
CA GLN A 39 12.05 2.58 9.28
C GLN A 39 10.51 2.63 9.33
N ARG A 40 9.89 1.85 10.23
CA ARG A 40 8.42 1.75 10.35
C ARG A 40 7.76 3.14 10.48
N GLU A 41 8.30 4.00 11.31
CA GLU A 41 7.78 5.34 11.57
C GLU A 41 7.77 6.19 10.28
N GLN A 42 8.81 6.06 9.45
CA GLN A 42 8.89 6.78 8.17
C GLN A 42 7.84 6.29 7.17
N PHE A 43 7.52 4.99 7.18
CA PHE A 43 6.39 4.48 6.41
C PHE A 43 5.07 5.08 6.90
N LEU A 44 4.80 5.04 8.20
CA LEU A 44 3.55 5.59 8.77
C LEU A 44 3.40 7.08 8.44
N THR A 45 4.42 7.89 8.66
CA THR A 45 4.40 9.31 8.28
C THR A 45 4.11 9.51 6.79
N ALA A 46 4.77 8.73 5.92
CA ALA A 46 4.54 8.82 4.49
C ALA A 46 3.13 8.38 4.06
N LEU A 47 2.54 7.41 4.77
CA LEU A 47 1.15 7.01 4.59
C LEU A 47 0.22 8.12 5.03
N ASP A 48 0.44 8.73 6.20
CA ASP A 48 -0.37 9.83 6.71
C ASP A 48 -0.36 11.03 5.73
N GLU A 49 0.81 11.38 5.18
CA GLU A 49 0.93 12.44 4.17
C GLU A 49 0.13 12.15 2.89
N ARG A 50 0.13 10.89 2.43
CA ARG A 50 -0.44 10.51 1.12
C ARG A 50 -1.91 10.13 1.23
N LEU A 51 -2.23 9.29 2.20
CA LEU A 51 -3.55 8.74 2.46
C LEU A 51 -4.40 9.64 3.38
N GLY A 52 -3.78 10.54 4.13
CA GLY A 52 -4.42 11.26 5.24
C GLY A 52 -4.37 10.45 6.54
N GLU A 53 -4.81 11.04 7.65
CA GLU A 53 -4.78 10.42 8.99
C GLU A 53 -5.82 9.30 9.19
N LYS A 54 -6.73 9.11 8.22
CA LYS A 54 -7.81 8.13 8.27
C LYS A 54 -7.61 7.03 7.24
N TYR A 55 -6.89 5.99 7.65
CA TYR A 55 -6.85 4.71 6.95
C TYR A 55 -6.93 3.57 7.96
N ARG A 56 -7.27 2.39 7.46
CA ARG A 56 -7.23 1.14 8.22
C ARG A 56 -6.06 0.29 7.75
N LEU A 57 -5.26 -0.20 8.69
CA LEU A 57 -4.21 -1.18 8.40
C LEU A 57 -4.81 -2.58 8.31
N SER A 58 -4.32 -3.37 7.36
CA SER A 58 -4.71 -4.76 7.17
C SER A 58 -3.57 -5.55 6.53
N THR A 59 -3.82 -6.84 6.29
CA THR A 59 -2.89 -7.73 5.58
C THR A 59 -3.58 -8.30 4.33
N TRP A 60 -2.83 -8.33 3.23
CA TRP A 60 -3.25 -8.91 1.94
C TRP A 60 -2.08 -9.70 1.33
N HIS A 61 -2.27 -11.00 1.09
CA HIS A 61 -1.25 -11.96 0.60
C HIS A 61 0.10 -11.87 1.34
N GLY A 62 0.04 -11.69 2.67
CA GLY A 62 1.25 -11.57 3.48
C GLY A 62 1.98 -10.23 3.34
N TYR A 63 1.33 -9.20 2.76
CA TYR A 63 1.81 -7.82 2.77
C TYR A 63 0.94 -6.96 3.67
N ALA A 64 1.57 -6.01 4.37
CA ALA A 64 0.87 -4.96 5.05
C ALA A 64 0.26 -3.99 4.02
N VAL A 65 -1.00 -3.62 4.25
CA VAL A 65 -1.73 -2.67 3.41
C VAL A 65 -2.42 -1.62 4.26
N ALA A 66 -2.47 -0.39 3.76
CA ALA A 66 -3.23 0.71 4.34
C ALA A 66 -4.36 1.11 3.40
N ILE A 67 -5.59 1.04 3.88
CA ILE A 67 -6.81 1.28 3.09
C ILE A 67 -7.41 2.61 3.51
N ALA A 68 -7.38 3.60 2.61
CA ALA A 68 -7.98 4.91 2.80
C ALA A 68 -9.28 4.99 1.98
N GLU A 69 -10.40 4.64 2.63
CA GLU A 69 -11.72 4.64 1.98
C GLU A 69 -12.10 6.03 1.47
N GLU A 70 -11.83 7.09 2.24
CA GLU A 70 -12.16 8.48 1.88
C GLU A 70 -11.43 8.96 0.61
N LYS A 71 -10.24 8.41 0.31
CA LYS A 71 -9.43 8.77 -0.87
C LYS A 71 -9.47 7.74 -2.00
N ASP A 72 -10.26 6.68 -1.82
CA ASP A 72 -10.31 5.55 -2.74
C ASP A 72 -8.90 5.04 -3.12
N CYS A 73 -8.04 4.89 -2.11
CA CYS A 73 -6.62 4.58 -2.29
C CYS A 73 -6.18 3.49 -1.32
N ILE A 74 -5.38 2.55 -1.81
CA ILE A 74 -4.74 1.52 -1.01
C ILE A 74 -3.23 1.62 -1.17
N ALA A 75 -2.50 1.70 -0.06
CA ALA A 75 -1.06 1.51 -0.08
C ALA A 75 -0.70 0.05 0.21
N ILE A 76 0.16 -0.55 -0.60
CA ILE A 76 0.77 -1.87 -0.37
C ILE A 76 2.22 -1.63 0.05
N ILE A 77 2.62 -2.27 1.14
CA ILE A 77 3.95 -2.11 1.77
C ILE A 77 4.60 -3.48 1.85
N PRO A 78 5.24 -3.96 0.77
CA PRO A 78 5.72 -5.34 0.69
C PRO A 78 6.85 -5.66 1.68
N LYS A 79 7.51 -4.64 2.24
CA LYS A 79 8.57 -4.81 3.25
C LYS A 79 8.05 -5.36 4.57
N PHE A 80 6.78 -5.13 4.89
CA PHE A 80 6.19 -5.60 6.14
C PHE A 80 5.15 -6.66 5.83
N GLU A 81 5.26 -7.81 6.48
CA GLU A 81 4.23 -8.84 6.36
C GLU A 81 3.02 -8.55 7.26
N HIS A 82 3.28 -7.88 8.39
CA HIS A 82 2.29 -7.41 9.36
C HIS A 82 2.74 -6.05 9.93
N LEU A 83 1.88 -5.03 9.83
CA LEU A 83 2.04 -3.74 10.50
C LEU A 83 1.16 -3.69 11.75
#